data_AF-A0A6V7TWZ6-F1
#
_entry.id   AF-A0A6V7TWZ6-F1
#
_cell.length_a   1.000
_cell.length_b   1.000
_cell.length_c   1.000
_cell.angle_alpha   90.00
_cell.angle_beta   90.00
_cell.angle_gamma   90.00
#
_symmetry.space_group_name_H-M   'P 1'
#
loop_
_entity.id
_entity.type
_entity.pdbx_description
1 polymer ?
#
loop_
_entity_poly.entity_id
_entity_poly.type
_entity_poly.pdbx_seq_one_letter_code
_entity_poly.pdbx_strand_id
1 'polypeptide(L)'
;MDIKPHNFVISLDDNSDNRIIESKLIDFSTSINMDGKVQKKLEGRILGTEIYIAPEIKMFHEGSEPFIVTRKVDVYSFGVMIYKLLHKLNKDFDKINKNDLKIIKETPFFTARLNHVIKARDFFHNDNFNSLLP
;
A
#
# COMPACT_ATOMS: atom_id res chain seq x y z
N MET A 1 4.65 -6.67 3.58
CA MET A 1 5.54 -5.59 4.05
C MET A 1 6.29 -4.88 2.93
N ASP A 2 6.48 -5.49 1.74
CA ASP A 2 7.19 -4.86 0.62
C ASP A 2 6.41 -4.98 -0.70
N ILE A 3 5.11 -4.67 -0.69
CA ILE A 3 4.32 -4.60 -1.93
C ILE A 3 4.74 -3.34 -2.71
N LYS A 4 5.29 -3.55 -3.91
CA LYS A 4 5.75 -2.50 -4.82
C LYS A 4 5.78 -3.04 -6.26
N PRO A 5 5.79 -2.17 -7.30
CA PRO A 5 5.79 -2.60 -8.69
C PRO A 5 6.91 -3.59 -9.03
N HIS A 6 8.11 -3.39 -8.49
CA HIS A 6 9.28 -4.24 -8.73
C HIS A 6 9.11 -5.69 -8.27
N ASN A 7 8.20 -5.92 -7.33
CA ASN A 7 7.92 -7.26 -6.81
C ASN A 7 6.78 -7.95 -7.58
N PHE A 8 6.31 -7.38 -8.70
CA PHE A 8 5.39 -8.05 -9.61
C PHE A 8 6.09 -8.38 -10.93
N VAL A 9 6.05 -9.66 -11.30
CA VAL A 9 6.47 -10.12 -12.62
C VAL A 9 5.23 -10.32 -13.48
N ILE A 10 5.32 -9.89 -14.73
CA ILE A 10 4.22 -9.94 -15.69
C ILE A 10 4.65 -10.82 -16.87
N SER A 11 3.83 -11.82 -17.20
CA SER A 11 3.99 -12.62 -18.40
C SER A 11 3.17 -12.01 -19.53
N LEU A 12 3.77 -11.87 -20.70
CA LEU A 12 3.14 -11.33 -21.90
C LEU A 12 2.90 -12.45 -22.92
N ASP A 13 1.86 -12.30 -23.72
CA ASP A 13 1.64 -13.17 -24.87
C ASP A 13 2.51 -12.70 -26.04
N ASP A 14 3.49 -13.52 -26.40
CA ASP A 14 4.40 -13.27 -27.53
C ASP A 14 3.65 -13.29 -28.88
N ASN A 15 2.43 -13.84 -28.94
CA ASN A 15 1.65 -13.99 -30.16
C ASN A 15 0.47 -13.00 -30.28
N SER A 16 0.18 -12.18 -29.26
CA SER A 16 -0.93 -11.22 -29.30
C SER A 16 -0.60 -9.88 -28.63
N ASP A 17 -0.21 -8.87 -29.43
CA ASP A 17 -0.06 -7.45 -29.05
C ASP A 17 0.55 -7.16 -27.65
N ASN A 18 1.46 -8.02 -27.15
CA ASN A 18 1.98 -7.96 -25.78
C ASN A 18 0.87 -7.90 -24.70
N ARG A 19 -0.19 -8.67 -24.87
CA ARG A 19 -1.26 -8.76 -23.87
C ARG A 19 -0.72 -9.39 -22.59
N ILE A 20 -1.09 -8.82 -21.45
CA ILE A 20 -0.79 -9.41 -20.14
C ILE A 20 -1.57 -10.71 -19.98
N ILE A 21 -0.86 -11.83 -19.80
CA ILE A 21 -1.44 -13.14 -19.50
C ILE A 21 -1.57 -13.31 -17.99
N GLU A 22 -0.50 -13.00 -17.25
CA GLU A 22 -0.41 -13.32 -15.83
C GLU A 22 0.41 -12.27 -15.08
N SER A 23 0.08 -12.05 -13.81
CA SER A 23 0.88 -11.24 -12.88
C SER A 23 1.13 -12.04 -11.61
N LYS A 24 2.40 -12.15 -11.22
CA LYS A 24 2.84 -12.88 -10.02
C LYS A 24 3.56 -11.96 -9.06
N LEU A 25 3.18 -12.01 -7.79
CA LEU A 25 3.93 -11.40 -6.71
C LEU A 25 5.16 -12.28 -6.38
N ILE A 26 6.32 -11.64 -6.28
CA ILE A 26 7.61 -12.25 -5.95
C ILE A 26 8.23 -11.55 -4.73
N ASP A 27 9.42 -11.98 -4.33
CA ASP A 27 10.21 -11.41 -3.22
C ASP A 27 9.47 -11.37 -1.88
N PHE A 28 9.35 -12.56 -1.28
CA PHE A 28 8.75 -12.73 0.04
C PHE A 28 9.77 -12.60 1.19
N SER A 29 10.99 -12.11 0.93
CA SER A 29 12.09 -12.08 1.93
C SER A 29 11.75 -11.27 3.19
N THR A 30 10.90 -10.26 3.06
CA THR A 30 10.40 -9.41 4.16
C THR A 30 8.98 -9.76 4.61
N SER A 31 8.42 -10.86 4.10
CA SER A 31 7.06 -11.28 4.43
C SER A 31 6.98 -11.83 5.84
N ILE A 32 5.85 -11.57 6.49
CA ILE A 32 5.63 -11.92 7.88
C ILE A 32 4.48 -12.92 7.92
N ASN A 33 4.78 -14.13 8.40
CA ASN A 33 3.72 -15.10 8.66
C ASN A 33 2.89 -14.62 9.86
N MET A 34 1.58 -14.48 9.65
CA MET A 34 0.63 -14.03 10.67
C MET A 34 0.09 -15.17 11.53
N ASP A 35 0.32 -16.44 11.16
CA ASP A 35 -0.14 -17.63 11.89
C ASP A 35 -1.66 -17.57 12.21
N GLY A 36 -2.46 -17.07 11.27
CA GLY A 36 -3.91 -16.87 11.42
C GLY A 36 -4.33 -15.66 12.29
N LYS A 37 -3.38 -14.93 12.90
CA LYS A 37 -3.67 -13.78 13.75
C LYS A 37 -4.04 -12.54 12.95
N VAL A 38 -4.89 -11.70 13.52
CA VAL A 38 -5.29 -10.40 12.95
C VAL A 38 -4.15 -9.38 13.01
N GLN A 39 -3.33 -9.47 14.07
CA GLN A 39 -2.19 -8.60 14.31
C GLN A 39 -1.02 -9.40 14.90
N LYS A 40 0.21 -8.94 14.65
CA LYS A 40 1.44 -9.53 15.17
C LYS A 40 2.34 -8.42 15.71
N LYS A 41 2.86 -8.63 16.92
CA LYS A 41 3.84 -7.74 17.54
C LYS A 41 5.23 -8.15 17.04
N LEU A 42 6.01 -7.19 16.56
CA LEU A 42 7.33 -7.41 15.95
C LEU A 42 8.38 -6.56 16.65
N GLU A 43 9.55 -7.17 16.85
CA GLU A 43 10.73 -6.54 17.41
C GLU A 43 11.76 -6.27 16.31
N GLY A 44 12.55 -5.20 16.47
CA GLY A 44 13.67 -4.90 15.57
C GLY A 44 13.36 -3.83 14.52
N ARG A 45 14.01 -3.95 13.36
CA ARG A 45 14.07 -2.90 12.34
C ARG A 45 12.84 -2.92 11.43
N ILE A 46 12.37 -1.72 11.04
CA ILE A 46 11.39 -1.57 9.97
C ILE A 46 12.01 -2.03 8.65
N LEU A 47 11.36 -3.00 8.00
CA LEU A 47 11.73 -3.50 6.69
C LEU A 47 10.73 -3.04 5.63
N GLY A 48 11.19 -2.95 4.38
CA GLY A 48 10.38 -2.55 3.22
C GLY A 48 10.92 -1.30 2.54
N THR A 49 10.29 -0.95 1.42
CA THR A 49 10.67 0.21 0.60
C THR A 49 9.98 1.48 1.09
N GLU A 50 10.74 2.48 1.54
CA GLU A 50 10.27 3.64 2.36
C GLU A 50 8.94 4.27 1.91
N ILE A 51 8.75 4.48 0.61
CA ILE A 51 7.57 5.16 0.06
C ILE A 51 6.29 4.29 0.12
N TYR A 52 6.41 2.96 0.23
CA TYR A 52 5.30 2.02 0.32
C TYR A 52 5.01 1.60 1.77
N ILE A 53 5.84 2.02 2.73
CA ILE A 53 5.66 1.68 4.15
C ILE A 53 4.45 2.45 4.70
N ALA A 54 3.56 1.71 5.35
CA ALA A 54 2.38 2.28 5.98
C ALA A 54 2.76 3.23 7.14
N PRO A 55 2.02 4.34 7.33
CA PRO A 55 2.39 5.37 8.32
C PRO A 55 2.48 4.82 9.74
N GLU A 56 1.59 3.89 10.11
CA GLU A 56 1.61 3.22 11.40
C GLU A 56 2.91 2.44 11.64
N ILE A 57 3.56 1.95 10.59
CA ILE A 57 4.86 1.28 10.68
C ILE A 57 5.99 2.30 10.71
N LYS A 58 5.92 3.36 9.89
CA LYS A 58 6.95 4.40 9.79
C LYS A 58 7.10 5.23 11.08
N MET A 59 6.05 5.34 11.88
CA MET A 59 6.07 6.06 13.16
C MET A 59 6.88 5.36 14.25
N PHE A 60 7.30 4.11 14.05
CA PHE A 60 8.17 3.41 14.99
C PHE A 60 9.64 3.85 14.82
N HIS A 61 10.32 4.10 15.93
CA HIS A 61 11.75 4.42 15.93
C HIS A 61 12.57 3.18 16.29
N GLU A 62 13.69 2.98 15.59
CA GLU A 62 14.63 1.88 15.85
C GLU A 62 15.12 1.96 17.31
N GLY A 63 14.95 0.87 18.07
CA GLY A 63 15.23 0.82 19.52
C GLY A 63 14.04 1.09 20.45
N SER A 64 12.83 1.27 19.90
CA SER A 64 11.59 1.44 20.68
C SER A 64 10.91 0.10 21.02
N GLU A 65 9.88 0.15 21.87
CA GLU A 65 8.94 -0.94 22.12
C GLU A 65 8.46 -1.62 20.82
N PRO A 66 8.12 -2.92 20.87
CA PRO A 66 7.81 -3.66 19.66
C PRO A 66 6.52 -3.15 19.00
N PHE A 67 6.51 -3.16 17.67
CA PHE A 67 5.46 -2.57 16.85
C PHE A 67 4.39 -3.55 16.43
N ILE A 68 3.18 -3.05 16.17
CA ILE A 68 2.03 -3.87 15.77
C ILE A 68 1.87 -3.82 14.25
N VAL A 69 1.96 -4.98 13.61
CA VAL A 69 1.63 -5.16 12.19
C VAL A 69 0.29 -5.84 12.05
N THR A 70 -0.48 -5.39 11.07
CA THR A 70 -1.70 -6.05 10.59
C THR A 70 -1.60 -6.25 9.09
N ARG A 71 -2.51 -7.02 8.49
CA ARG A 71 -2.60 -7.17 7.02
C ARG A 71 -2.92 -5.84 6.30
N LYS A 72 -3.32 -4.79 7.02
CA LYS A 72 -3.64 -3.48 6.42
C LYS A 72 -2.40 -2.75 5.91
N VAL A 73 -1.20 -3.10 6.39
CA VAL A 73 0.05 -2.53 5.88
C VAL A 73 0.21 -2.81 4.38
N ASP A 74 -0.12 -4.03 3.94
CA ASP A 74 -0.06 -4.43 2.54
C ASP A 74 -1.14 -3.76 1.70
N VAL A 75 -2.33 -3.49 2.27
CA VAL A 75 -3.39 -2.73 1.61
C VAL A 75 -2.95 -1.29 1.33
N TYR A 76 -2.28 -0.65 2.28
CA TYR A 76 -1.71 0.69 2.08
C TYR A 76 -0.65 0.68 0.98
N SER A 77 0.34 -0.23 1.05
CA SER A 77 1.39 -0.37 0.06
C SER A 77 0.83 -0.59 -1.35
N PHE A 78 -0.18 -1.46 -1.48
CA PHE A 78 -0.89 -1.72 -2.74
C PHE A 78 -1.62 -0.48 -3.27
N GLY A 79 -2.25 0.31 -2.39
CA GLY A 79 -2.87 1.59 -2.77
C GLY A 79 -1.87 2.60 -3.34
N VAL A 80 -0.71 2.74 -2.70
CA VAL A 80 0.40 3.58 -3.21
C VAL A 80 0.90 3.06 -4.55
N MET A 81 1.02 1.74 -4.72
CA MET A 81 1.43 1.12 -5.97
C MET A 81 0.47 1.43 -7.12
N ILE A 82 -0.84 1.22 -6.93
CA ILE A 82 -1.86 1.56 -7.94
C ILE A 82 -1.79 3.04 -8.30
N TYR A 83 -1.70 3.91 -7.28
CA TYR A 83 -1.60 5.35 -7.50
C TYR A 83 -0.40 5.70 -8.40
N LYS A 84 0.77 5.11 -8.14
CA LYS A 84 1.97 5.34 -8.98
C LYS A 84 1.79 4.83 -10.41
N LEU A 85 1.18 3.66 -10.59
CA LEU A 85 0.93 3.08 -11.91
C LEU A 85 -0.04 3.93 -12.75
N LEU A 86 -1.14 4.39 -12.14
CA LEU A 86 -2.15 5.20 -12.83
C LEU A 86 -1.61 6.57 -13.25
N HIS A 87 -0.76 7.17 -12.43
CA HIS A 87 -0.22 8.51 -12.69
C HIS A 87 1.16 8.50 -13.37
N LYS A 88 1.65 7.34 -13.84
CA LYS A 88 2.98 7.17 -14.46
C LYS A 88 4.08 7.89 -13.69
N LEU A 89 4.02 7.81 -12.36
CA LEU A 89 4.97 8.47 -11.45
C LEU A 89 6.27 7.65 -11.42
N ASN A 90 6.98 7.64 -12.55
CA ASN A 90 8.05 6.70 -12.83
C ASN A 90 9.45 7.23 -12.54
N LYS A 91 9.65 8.50 -12.13
CA LYS A 91 11.02 9.00 -11.89
C LYS A 91 11.28 9.88 -10.67
N ASP A 92 10.29 10.45 -9.99
CA ASP A 92 10.59 11.54 -9.04
C ASP A 92 10.08 11.38 -7.60
N PHE A 93 9.45 10.28 -7.20
CA PHE A 93 9.07 10.11 -5.78
C PHE A 93 10.25 9.98 -4.82
N ASP A 94 11.37 9.45 -5.29
CA ASP A 94 12.59 9.36 -4.49
C ASP A 94 13.36 10.69 -4.43
N LYS A 95 12.93 11.70 -5.22
CA LYS A 95 13.45 13.09 -5.22
C LYS A 95 12.49 14.11 -4.63
N ILE A 96 11.25 13.71 -4.35
CA ILE A 96 10.22 14.54 -3.72
C ILE A 96 10.71 14.87 -2.30
N ASN A 97 11.12 16.13 -2.12
CA ASN A 97 11.50 16.71 -0.83
C ASN A 97 10.29 16.63 0.12
N LYS A 98 10.51 16.64 1.45
CA LYS A 98 9.44 16.82 2.46
C LYS A 98 8.44 17.95 2.10
N ASN A 99 8.86 18.97 1.37
CA ASN A 99 7.99 20.03 0.86
C ASN A 99 7.05 19.57 -0.28
N ASP A 100 7.50 18.69 -1.16
CA ASP A 100 6.69 18.16 -2.26
C ASP A 100 5.66 17.12 -1.77
N LEU A 101 5.94 16.43 -0.65
CA LEU A 101 4.93 15.62 0.07
C LEU A 101 3.77 16.47 0.61
N LYS A 102 4.04 17.74 0.95
CA LYS A 102 3.00 18.71 1.34
C LYS A 102 2.16 19.10 0.13
N ILE A 103 2.80 19.32 -1.01
CA ILE A 103 2.15 19.60 -2.30
C ILE A 103 1.29 18.41 -2.74
N ILE A 104 1.74 17.16 -2.62
CA ILE A 104 0.93 15.99 -2.97
C ILE A 104 -0.29 15.89 -2.05
N LYS A 105 -0.16 16.15 -0.75
CA LYS A 105 -1.32 16.20 0.17
C LYS A 105 -2.28 17.36 -0.12
N GLU A 106 -1.76 18.47 -0.61
CA GLU A 106 -2.50 19.69 -0.96
C GLU A 106 -2.97 19.73 -2.42
N THR A 107 -2.53 18.79 -3.28
CA THR A 107 -3.01 18.74 -4.66
C THR A 107 -4.52 18.47 -4.62
N PRO A 108 -5.35 19.33 -5.24
CA PRO A 108 -6.80 19.21 -5.21
C PRO A 108 -7.27 17.82 -5.64
N PHE A 109 -6.51 17.17 -6.54
CA PHE A 109 -6.78 15.82 -7.01
C PHE A 109 -6.58 14.75 -5.93
N PHE A 110 -5.48 14.77 -5.18
CA PHE A 110 -5.25 13.80 -4.10
C PHE A 110 -6.20 14.04 -2.93
N THR A 111 -6.40 15.29 -2.50
CA THR A 111 -7.33 15.61 -1.40
C THR A 111 -8.78 15.28 -1.78
N ALA A 112 -9.23 15.61 -2.99
CA ALA A 112 -10.57 15.25 -3.44
C ALA A 112 -10.75 13.73 -3.52
N ARG A 113 -9.76 12.99 -4.02
CA ARG A 113 -9.87 11.54 -4.19
C ARG A 113 -9.68 10.79 -2.87
N LEU A 114 -8.84 11.29 -1.97
CA LEU A 114 -8.77 10.82 -0.58
C LEU A 114 -10.10 11.09 0.14
N ASN A 115 -10.73 12.25 -0.07
CA ASN A 115 -12.08 12.52 0.43
C ASN A 115 -13.12 11.56 -0.16
N HIS A 116 -13.02 11.19 -1.44
CA HIS A 116 -13.88 10.16 -2.03
C HIS A 116 -13.65 8.77 -1.41
N VAL A 117 -12.40 8.39 -1.15
CA VAL A 117 -12.06 7.12 -0.49
C VAL A 117 -12.51 7.11 0.98
N ILE A 118 -12.36 8.22 1.69
CA ILE A 118 -12.87 8.41 3.05
C ILE A 118 -14.41 8.35 3.06
N LYS A 119 -15.09 9.04 2.14
CA LYS A 119 -16.54 8.94 1.98
C LYS A 119 -17.00 7.52 1.66
N ALA A 120 -16.29 6.80 0.80
CA ALA A 120 -16.59 5.41 0.51
C ALA A 120 -16.41 4.53 1.75
N ARG A 121 -15.29 4.69 2.49
CA ARG A 121 -15.08 4.01 3.77
C ARG A 121 -16.21 4.30 4.76
N ASP A 122 -16.59 5.56 4.90
CA ASP A 122 -17.63 5.98 5.84
C ASP A 122 -19.02 5.48 5.41
N PHE A 123 -19.28 5.40 4.10
CA PHE A 123 -20.48 4.74 3.55
C PHE A 123 -20.52 3.25 3.95
N PHE A 124 -19.44 2.51 3.71
CA PHE A 124 -19.35 1.09 4.08
C PHE A 124 -19.29 0.82 5.59
N HIS A 125 -18.93 1.81 6.41
CA HIS A 125 -18.92 1.71 7.87
C HIS A 125 -20.21 2.17 8.56
N ASN A 126 -20.96 3.09 7.94
CA ASN A 126 -22.21 3.62 8.49
C ASN A 126 -23.44 2.81 8.06
N ASP A 127 -23.36 2.08 6.95
CA ASP A 127 -24.36 1.08 6.63
C ASP A 127 -24.06 -0.19 7.44
N ASN A 128 -24.85 -0.39 8.50
CA ASN A 128 -24.97 -1.68 9.17
C ASN A 128 -25.38 -2.73 8.12
N PHE A 129 -24.40 -3.40 7.51
CA PHE A 129 -24.58 -4.52 6.57
C PHE A 129 -25.39 -5.70 7.14
N ASN A 130 -25.79 -5.64 8.42
CA ASN A 130 -26.67 -6.60 9.06
C ASN A 130 -28.17 -6.47 8.68
N SER A 131 -28.58 -5.48 7.89
CA SER A 131 -29.99 -5.32 7.46
C SER A 131 -30.27 -5.65 5.99
N LEU A 132 -29.26 -6.10 5.23
CA LEU A 132 -29.38 -6.35 3.78
C LEU A 132 -28.96 -7.76 3.32
N LEU A 133 -28.84 -8.70 4.25
CA LEU A 133 -28.89 -10.13 3.91
C LEU A 133 -30.30 -10.66 4.25
N PRO A 134 -30.97 -11.36 3.32
CA PRO A 134 -32.22 -12.06 3.63
C PRO A 134 -32.03 -13.18 4.65
#